data_AF-A0AA40ZRK8-F1
#
_entry.id   AF-A0AA40ZRK8-F1
#
_cell.length_a   1.000
_cell.length_b   1.000
_cell.length_c   1.000
_cell.angle_alpha   90.00
_cell.angle_beta   90.00
_cell.angle_gamma   90.00
#
_symmetry.space_group_name_H-M   'P 1'
#
loop_
_entity.id
_entity.type
_entity.pdbx_description
1 polymer ?
#
loop_
_entity_poly.entity_id
_entity_poly.type
_entity_poly.pdbx_seq_one_letter_code
_entity_poly.pdbx_strand_id
1 'polypeptide(L)'
;MEAIGTLIQASKRLTPTLLTCYNSISESSKKVWLTKWKSRSDIERLFSPVHWGYTLQNVGKAYMADCPTLMQYDELYGIGSSCYWIELQVFGLYGASSSRESGIADGIRIFSQSFAQEVRQYKLSELMLFFARYKAGRYDNSYSSFDTKRIGNAFFKEFLPQRNAELDMAIRKHEQEESLRRRELPEGYVIPEGYNPYTWYLERKRRGEIPPVNQPVKQSL
;
A
#
# COMPACT_ATOMS: atom_id res chain seq x y z
N MET A 1 29.01 35.87 -17.28
CA MET A 1 28.80 35.12 -16.01
C MET A 1 27.60 35.59 -15.19
N GLU A 2 26.88 36.65 -15.60
CA GLU A 2 25.74 37.19 -14.81
C GLU A 2 24.39 36.47 -15.02
N ALA A 3 24.24 35.69 -16.10
CA ALA A 3 22.96 35.04 -16.44
C ALA A 3 22.62 33.79 -15.58
N ILE A 4 23.63 33.15 -14.99
CA ILE A 4 23.42 31.94 -14.15
C ILE A 4 23.04 32.34 -12.72
N GLY A 5 23.57 33.45 -12.21
CA GLY A 5 23.24 33.98 -10.89
C GLY A 5 21.77 34.38 -10.75
N THR A 6 21.18 34.96 -11.80
CA THR A 6 19.77 35.39 -11.83
C THR A 6 18.79 34.21 -11.92
N LEU A 7 19.16 33.12 -12.61
CA LEU A 7 18.35 31.88 -12.66
C LEU A 7 18.30 31.17 -11.30
N ILE A 8 19.41 31.15 -10.55
CA ILE A 8 19.46 30.61 -9.18
C ILE A 8 18.64 31.48 -8.21
N GLN A 9 18.60 32.79 -8.45
CA GLN A 9 17.87 33.73 -7.58
C GLN A 9 16.36 33.77 -7.91
N ALA A 10 15.96 33.46 -9.16
CA ALA A 10 14.57 33.25 -9.55
C ALA A 10 14.01 31.90 -9.04
N SER A 11 14.82 30.84 -9.02
CA SER A 11 14.47 29.54 -8.40
C SER A 11 14.16 29.67 -6.90
N LYS A 12 14.89 30.55 -6.19
CA LYS A 12 14.68 30.84 -4.76
C LYS A 12 13.43 31.67 -4.44
N ARG A 13 12.72 32.20 -5.45
CA ARG A 13 11.50 33.00 -5.26
C ARG A 13 10.20 32.27 -5.63
N LEU A 14 10.28 30.99 -6.02
CA LEU A 14 9.14 30.17 -6.42
C LEU A 14 8.76 29.05 -5.45
N THR A 15 9.28 29.05 -4.21
CA THR A 15 8.92 28.01 -3.22
C THR A 15 8.61 28.59 -1.85
N PRO A 16 7.36 29.05 -1.67
CA PRO A 16 6.65 28.76 -0.44
C PRO A 16 5.25 28.19 -0.67
N THR A 17 4.93 27.68 -1.88
CA THR A 17 3.55 27.28 -2.22
C THR A 17 3.39 25.86 -2.80
N LEU A 18 4.47 25.06 -2.86
CA LEU A 18 4.39 23.60 -3.11
C LEU A 18 4.58 22.77 -1.83
N LEU A 19 4.47 23.39 -0.65
CA LEU A 19 4.56 22.69 0.64
C LEU A 19 3.19 22.36 1.25
N THR A 20 2.08 22.59 0.53
CA THR A 20 0.74 22.60 1.14
C THR A 20 -0.28 21.63 0.54
N CYS A 21 0.18 20.57 -0.13
CA CYS A 21 -0.62 19.35 -0.30
C CYS A 21 0.02 18.19 0.49
N TYR A 22 0.36 18.45 1.76
CA TYR A 22 0.60 17.40 2.74
C TYR A 22 -0.74 17.05 3.37
N ASN A 23 -1.25 15.85 3.10
CA ASN A 23 -2.24 15.24 3.97
C ASN A 23 -1.54 14.98 5.31
N SER A 24 -1.48 15.99 6.17
CA SER A 24 -0.96 15.85 7.53
C SER A 24 -1.74 14.76 8.23
N ILE A 25 -1.03 13.82 8.84
CA ILE A 25 -1.67 12.73 9.57
C ILE A 25 -2.40 13.35 10.78
N SER A 26 -3.65 12.95 11.00
CA SER A 26 -4.42 13.53 12.12
C SER A 26 -3.75 13.20 13.46
N GLU A 27 -3.88 14.09 14.45
CA GLU A 27 -3.25 13.91 15.77
C GLU A 27 -3.75 12.64 16.49
N SER A 28 -5.01 12.25 16.26
CA SER A 28 -5.57 10.99 16.75
C SER A 28 -4.91 9.78 16.08
N SER A 29 -4.72 9.83 14.76
CA SER A 29 -3.98 8.79 14.02
C SER A 29 -2.54 8.69 14.49
N LYS A 30 -1.84 9.80 14.79
CA LYS A 30 -0.47 9.77 15.36
C LYS A 30 -0.43 8.97 16.65
N LYS A 31 -1.35 9.27 17.57
CA LYS A 31 -1.42 8.59 18.87
C LYS A 31 -1.66 7.09 18.71
N VAL A 32 -2.55 6.68 17.80
CA VAL A 32 -2.80 5.26 17.50
C VAL A 32 -1.52 4.59 17.00
N TRP A 33 -0.82 5.20 16.05
CA TRP A 33 0.42 4.64 15.53
C TRP A 33 1.53 4.55 16.56
N LEU A 34 1.73 5.59 17.37
CA LEU A 34 2.75 5.62 18.41
C LEU A 34 2.44 4.65 19.57
N THR A 35 1.18 4.28 19.76
CA THR A 35 0.80 3.22 20.71
C THR A 35 1.21 1.83 20.17
N LYS A 36 1.06 1.62 18.85
CA LYS A 36 1.39 0.36 18.18
C LYS A 36 2.90 0.19 17.95
N TRP A 37 3.58 1.28 17.57
CA TRP A 37 5.01 1.33 17.33
C TRP A 37 5.59 2.58 18.00
N LYS A 38 6.28 2.38 19.12
CA LYS A 38 6.74 3.51 19.95
C LYS A 38 7.96 4.19 19.33
N SER A 39 8.80 3.41 18.66
CA SER A 39 10.07 3.87 18.10
C SER A 39 10.21 3.49 16.64
N ARG A 40 11.04 4.25 15.93
CA ARG A 40 11.41 3.98 14.53
C ARG A 40 11.94 2.55 14.37
N SER A 41 12.75 2.11 15.33
CA SER A 41 13.35 0.77 15.35
C SER A 41 12.32 -0.37 15.43
N ASP A 42 11.15 -0.14 16.03
CA ASP A 42 10.08 -1.15 16.08
C ASP A 42 9.52 -1.41 14.67
N ILE A 43 9.32 -0.33 13.90
CA ILE A 43 8.89 -0.42 12.50
C ILE A 43 9.99 -1.02 11.63
N GLU A 44 11.24 -0.56 11.76
CA GLU A 44 12.36 -1.06 10.95
C GLU A 44 12.61 -2.55 11.17
N ARG A 45 12.41 -3.06 12.40
CA ARG A 45 12.49 -4.49 12.69
C ARG A 45 11.35 -5.27 12.05
N LEU A 46 10.12 -4.79 12.17
CA LEU A 46 8.94 -5.48 11.63
C LEU A 46 8.93 -5.46 10.10
N PHE A 47 9.19 -4.30 9.51
CA PHE A 47 9.22 -4.06 8.07
C PHE A 47 10.66 -4.16 7.52
N SER A 48 11.37 -5.20 7.93
CA SER A 48 12.76 -5.50 7.53
C SER A 48 12.80 -6.47 6.35
N PRO A 49 13.86 -6.45 5.51
CA PRO A 49 14.10 -7.48 4.49
C PRO A 49 14.07 -8.93 5.01
N VAL A 50 14.37 -9.14 6.30
CA VAL A 50 14.29 -10.46 6.97
C VAL A 50 12.86 -11.04 6.89
N HIS A 51 11.83 -10.20 6.84
CA HIS A 51 10.42 -10.61 6.83
C HIS A 51 9.80 -10.67 5.41
N TRP A 52 10.60 -10.58 4.35
CA TRP A 52 10.10 -10.74 2.97
C TRP A 52 9.42 -12.09 2.73
N GLY A 53 9.97 -13.18 3.27
CA GLY A 53 9.35 -14.51 3.16
C GLY A 53 7.95 -14.57 3.79
N TYR A 54 7.79 -14.01 4.99
CA TYR A 54 6.48 -13.92 5.67
C TYR A 54 5.48 -13.09 4.85
N THR A 55 5.95 -12.00 4.24
CA THR A 55 5.13 -11.10 3.43
C THR A 55 4.60 -11.79 2.18
N LEU A 56 5.44 -12.60 1.50
CA LEU A 56 5.03 -13.39 0.34
C LEU A 56 3.99 -14.46 0.69
N GLN A 57 4.07 -15.06 1.88
CA GLN A 57 3.07 -16.02 2.35
C GLN A 57 1.73 -15.35 2.70
N ASN A 58 1.74 -14.05 2.99
CA ASN A 58 0.58 -13.31 3.51
C ASN A 58 0.21 -12.10 2.63
N VAL A 59 0.14 -12.30 1.31
CA VAL A 59 -0.15 -11.24 0.31
C VAL A 59 -1.39 -10.42 0.67
N GLY A 60 -2.52 -11.08 0.97
CA GLY A 60 -3.77 -10.38 1.30
C GLY A 60 -3.63 -9.48 2.53
N LYS A 61 -2.87 -9.93 3.55
CA LYS A 61 -2.59 -9.10 4.73
C LYS A 61 -1.70 -7.91 4.37
N ALA A 62 -0.74 -8.04 3.46
CA ALA A 62 0.11 -6.92 3.07
C ALA A 62 -0.69 -5.76 2.46
N TYR A 63 -1.76 -6.07 1.72
CA TYR A 63 -2.68 -5.05 1.17
C TYR A 63 -3.67 -4.52 2.20
N MET A 64 -4.23 -5.38 3.05
CA MET A 64 -5.32 -5.01 3.96
C MET A 64 -4.83 -4.54 5.34
N ALA A 65 -3.54 -4.74 5.66
CA ALA A 65 -2.98 -4.36 6.94
C ALA A 65 -3.14 -2.85 7.18
N ASP A 66 -3.53 -2.53 8.41
CA ASP A 66 -3.52 -1.18 8.92
C ASP A 66 -2.07 -0.80 9.26
N CYS A 67 -1.48 0.00 8.37
CA CYS A 67 -0.08 0.35 8.33
C CYS A 67 0.08 1.80 7.81
N PRO A 68 1.00 2.60 8.36
CA PRO A 68 1.26 3.93 7.86
C PRO A 68 1.78 3.88 6.42
N THR A 69 1.44 4.94 5.67
CA THR A 69 2.11 5.24 4.41
C THR A 69 3.54 5.70 4.65
N LEU A 70 4.37 5.65 3.62
CA LEU A 70 5.75 6.10 3.70
C LEU A 70 5.85 7.59 4.09
N MET A 71 4.91 8.43 3.62
CA MET A 71 4.78 9.83 4.04
C MET A 71 4.43 9.96 5.54
N GLN A 72 3.48 9.17 6.02
CA GLN A 72 3.07 9.14 7.43
C GLN A 72 4.21 8.66 8.33
N TYR A 73 5.01 7.71 7.85
CA TYR A 73 6.19 7.21 8.54
C TYR A 73 7.24 8.31 8.74
N ASP A 74 7.49 9.15 7.72
CA ASP A 74 8.35 10.33 7.86
C ASP A 74 7.81 11.33 8.89
N GLU A 75 6.50 11.57 8.91
CA GLU A 75 5.88 12.49 9.86
C GLU A 75 5.96 11.97 11.31
N LEU A 76 5.90 10.65 11.51
CA LEU A 76 5.93 10.03 12.83
C LEU A 76 7.34 9.97 13.44
N TYR A 77 8.36 9.70 12.62
CA TYR A 77 9.72 9.38 13.12
C TYR A 77 10.81 10.35 12.65
N GLY A 78 10.43 11.39 11.91
CA GLY A 78 11.31 12.46 11.47
C GLY A 78 11.66 12.37 9.99
N ILE A 79 11.92 13.55 9.40
CA ILE A 79 12.21 13.73 7.98
C ILE A 79 13.41 12.86 7.58
N GLY A 80 13.24 12.09 6.49
CA GLY A 80 14.28 11.22 5.94
C GLY A 80 14.24 9.79 6.47
N SER A 81 13.36 9.47 7.41
CA SER A 81 13.11 8.09 7.84
C SER A 81 12.63 7.22 6.69
N SER A 82 11.76 7.75 5.83
CA SER A 82 11.26 7.11 4.61
C SER A 82 12.39 6.69 3.66
N CYS A 83 13.28 7.64 3.36
CA CYS A 83 14.45 7.43 2.50
C CYS A 83 15.35 6.35 3.08
N TYR A 84 15.64 6.42 4.39
CA TYR A 84 16.45 5.44 5.09
C TYR A 84 15.81 4.05 5.06
N TRP A 85 14.49 3.96 5.26
CA TRP A 85 13.79 2.68 5.21
C TRP A 85 13.81 2.06 3.80
N ILE A 86 13.60 2.86 2.74
CA ILE A 86 13.76 2.38 1.35
C ILE A 86 15.20 1.91 1.10
N GLU A 87 16.18 2.66 1.58
CA GLU A 87 17.60 2.33 1.47
C GLU A 87 17.90 0.97 2.09
N LEU A 88 17.35 0.66 3.29
CA LEU A 88 17.46 -0.67 3.91
C LEU A 88 16.89 -1.79 3.02
N GLN A 89 15.76 -1.56 2.34
CA GLN A 89 15.17 -2.55 1.44
C GLN A 89 16.06 -2.78 0.21
N VAL A 90 16.56 -1.72 -0.40
CA VAL A 90 17.39 -1.79 -1.60
C VAL A 90 18.75 -2.42 -1.27
N PHE A 91 19.35 -2.13 -0.11
CA PHE A 91 20.53 -2.84 0.36
C PHE A 91 20.25 -4.32 0.61
N GLY A 92 19.06 -4.68 1.11
CA GLY A 92 18.64 -6.08 1.21
C GLY A 92 18.62 -6.78 -0.16
N LEU A 93 18.19 -6.08 -1.22
CA LEU A 93 18.21 -6.61 -2.58
C LEU A 93 19.63 -6.75 -3.11
N TYR A 94 20.46 -5.72 -2.91
CA TYR A 94 21.87 -5.74 -3.32
C TYR A 94 22.65 -6.86 -2.63
N GLY A 95 22.51 -7.00 -1.31
CA GLY A 95 23.18 -8.06 -0.54
C GLY A 95 22.76 -9.47 -0.95
N ALA A 96 21.56 -9.62 -1.49
CA ALA A 96 21.06 -10.89 -2.00
C ALA A 96 21.25 -11.07 -3.52
N SER A 97 21.96 -10.15 -4.17
CA SER A 97 22.39 -10.23 -5.57
C SER A 97 23.80 -10.81 -5.71
N SER A 98 24.18 -11.16 -6.94
CA SER A 98 25.54 -11.59 -7.28
C SER A 98 26.52 -10.42 -7.48
N SER A 99 26.03 -9.17 -7.54
CA SER A 99 26.88 -8.00 -7.79
C SER A 99 27.81 -7.70 -6.61
N ARG A 100 29.05 -7.29 -6.92
CA ARG A 100 30.12 -6.97 -5.95
C ARG A 100 30.78 -5.62 -6.23
N GLU A 101 30.08 -4.75 -6.95
CA GLU A 101 30.59 -3.43 -7.34
C GLU A 101 30.81 -2.54 -6.11
N SER A 102 32.05 -2.10 -5.92
CA SER A 102 32.40 -1.10 -4.91
C SER A 102 31.92 0.28 -5.36
N GLY A 103 31.22 1.00 -4.49
CA GLY A 103 30.75 2.37 -4.75
C GLY A 103 29.27 2.49 -5.14
N ILE A 104 28.54 1.38 -5.25
CA ILE A 104 27.10 1.43 -5.56
C ILE A 104 26.23 1.97 -4.40
N ALA A 105 26.79 2.01 -3.19
CA ALA A 105 26.09 2.49 -1.99
C ALA A 105 25.56 3.93 -2.16
N ASP A 106 26.36 4.83 -2.75
CA ASP A 106 25.90 6.20 -3.02
C ASP A 106 24.78 6.23 -4.08
N GLY A 107 24.86 5.35 -5.09
CA GLY A 107 23.80 5.19 -6.08
C GLY A 107 22.49 4.68 -5.47
N ILE A 108 22.57 3.73 -4.54
CA ILE A 108 21.42 3.23 -3.76
C ILE A 108 20.81 4.35 -2.93
N ARG A 109 21.64 5.16 -2.25
CA ARG A 109 21.17 6.27 -1.42
C ARG A 109 20.45 7.35 -2.23
N ILE A 110 21.03 7.76 -3.37
CA ILE A 110 20.41 8.75 -4.28
C ILE A 110 19.10 8.20 -4.87
N PHE A 111 19.10 6.93 -5.29
CA PHE A 111 17.88 6.28 -5.77
C PHE A 111 16.80 6.25 -4.69
N SER A 112 17.15 5.86 -3.46
CA SER A 112 16.21 5.71 -2.36
C SER A 112 15.55 7.04 -1.99
N GLN A 113 16.31 8.15 -2.04
CA GLN A 113 15.77 9.49 -1.84
C GLN A 113 14.71 9.84 -2.88
N SER A 114 15.03 9.69 -4.17
CA SER A 114 14.09 9.99 -5.27
C SER A 114 12.88 9.05 -5.25
N PHE A 115 13.11 7.76 -5.07
CA PHE A 115 12.06 6.74 -5.08
C PHE A 115 11.09 6.90 -3.91
N ALA A 116 11.59 7.25 -2.71
CA ALA A 116 10.73 7.52 -1.55
C ALA A 116 9.72 8.65 -1.80
N GLN A 117 10.10 9.68 -2.57
CA GLN A 117 9.19 10.78 -2.92
C GLN A 117 8.06 10.33 -3.86
N GLU A 118 8.37 9.50 -4.84
CA GLU A 118 7.40 8.98 -5.82
C GLU A 118 6.41 7.98 -5.19
N VAL A 119 6.86 7.21 -4.20
CA VAL A 119 6.06 6.15 -3.56
C VAL A 119 5.49 6.53 -2.20
N ARG A 120 5.53 7.82 -1.86
CA ARG A 120 5.14 8.36 -0.54
C ARG A 120 3.71 8.01 -0.10
N GLN A 121 2.78 7.83 -1.05
CA GLN A 121 1.39 7.47 -0.75
C GLN A 121 1.16 5.98 -0.41
N TYR A 122 2.14 5.10 -0.66
CA TYR A 122 1.95 3.67 -0.45
C TYR A 122 2.30 3.25 0.98
N LYS A 123 1.60 2.23 1.49
CA LYS A 123 1.83 1.64 2.82
C LYS A 123 3.15 0.87 2.87
N LEU A 124 3.82 0.89 4.03
CA LEU A 124 5.06 0.12 4.22
C LEU A 124 4.85 -1.38 3.94
N SER A 125 3.70 -1.94 4.31
CA SER A 125 3.34 -3.34 4.05
C SER A 125 3.29 -3.68 2.55
N GLU A 126 2.75 -2.77 1.74
CA GLU A 126 2.64 -2.95 0.29
C GLU A 126 4.00 -2.81 -0.40
N LEU A 127 4.79 -1.82 0.04
CA LEU A 127 6.16 -1.63 -0.46
C LEU A 127 7.04 -2.82 -0.09
N MET A 128 6.91 -3.35 1.13
CA MET A 128 7.63 -4.56 1.55
C MET A 128 7.23 -5.77 0.69
N LEU A 129 5.95 -5.92 0.34
CA LEU A 129 5.50 -6.96 -0.58
C LEU A 129 6.12 -6.81 -1.97
N PHE A 130 6.21 -5.58 -2.48
CA PHE A 130 6.90 -5.30 -3.74
C PHE A 130 8.36 -5.78 -3.69
N PHE A 131 9.14 -5.37 -2.68
CA PHE A 131 10.54 -5.77 -2.55
C PHE A 131 10.70 -7.29 -2.41
N ALA A 132 9.80 -7.95 -1.67
CA ALA A 132 9.81 -9.40 -1.53
C ALA A 132 9.56 -10.11 -2.88
N ARG A 133 8.60 -9.62 -3.68
CA ARG A 133 8.30 -10.15 -5.02
C ARG A 133 9.44 -9.90 -6.00
N TYR A 134 10.03 -8.72 -5.93
CA TYR A 134 11.21 -8.36 -6.72
C TYR A 134 12.36 -9.32 -6.41
N LYS A 135 12.66 -9.55 -5.12
CA LYS A 135 13.70 -10.49 -4.69
C LYS A 135 13.43 -11.93 -5.14
N ALA A 136 12.17 -12.34 -5.20
CA ALA A 136 11.75 -13.66 -5.67
C ALA A 136 11.85 -13.82 -7.20
N GLY A 137 12.21 -12.76 -7.95
CA GLY A 137 12.31 -12.81 -9.40
C GLY A 137 10.96 -12.79 -10.11
N ARG A 138 9.89 -12.29 -9.47
CA ARG A 138 8.56 -12.19 -10.09
C ARG A 138 8.50 -11.14 -11.19
N TYR A 139 9.45 -10.21 -11.20
CA TYR A 139 9.60 -9.17 -12.21
C TYR A 139 10.80 -9.51 -13.10
N ASP A 140 10.70 -9.16 -14.39
CA ASP A 140 11.70 -9.55 -15.38
C ASP A 140 13.14 -9.17 -14.98
N ASN A 141 14.07 -10.13 -15.12
CA ASN A 141 15.46 -10.03 -14.69
C ASN A 141 16.40 -9.81 -15.89
N SER A 142 16.04 -8.89 -16.78
CA SER A 142 16.77 -8.63 -18.03
C SER A 142 18.17 -7.99 -17.85
N TYR A 143 18.69 -7.87 -16.64
CA TYR A 143 19.97 -7.21 -16.36
C TYR A 143 20.97 -8.15 -15.66
N SER A 144 22.20 -8.17 -16.18
CA SER A 144 23.32 -8.96 -15.66
C SER A 144 23.97 -8.35 -14.42
N SER A 145 23.74 -7.05 -14.15
CA SER A 145 24.24 -6.31 -13.00
C SER A 145 23.10 -5.66 -12.20
N PHE A 146 23.36 -5.33 -10.94
CA PHE A 146 22.40 -4.68 -10.06
C PHE A 146 22.10 -3.24 -10.53
N ASP A 147 20.88 -3.01 -11.03
CA ASP A 147 20.42 -1.69 -11.46
C ASP A 147 19.24 -1.20 -10.62
N THR A 148 19.42 -0.09 -9.90
CA THR A 148 18.36 0.53 -9.09
C THR A 148 17.24 1.11 -9.95
N LYS A 149 17.51 1.55 -11.18
CA LYS A 149 16.49 2.06 -12.09
C LYS A 149 15.49 0.96 -12.48
N ARG A 150 15.96 -0.28 -12.61
CA ARG A 150 15.10 -1.44 -12.86
C ARG A 150 14.10 -1.68 -11.72
N ILE A 151 14.50 -1.46 -10.47
CA ILE A 151 13.61 -1.54 -9.30
C ILE A 151 12.45 -0.55 -9.45
N GLY A 152 12.75 0.71 -9.74
CA GLY A 152 11.72 1.73 -10.00
C GLY A 152 10.79 1.34 -11.15
N ASN A 153 11.35 0.89 -12.28
CA ASN A 153 10.56 0.44 -13.43
C ASN A 153 9.63 -0.73 -13.08
N ALA A 154 10.11 -1.71 -12.32
CA ALA A 154 9.30 -2.85 -11.86
C ALA A 154 8.12 -2.39 -11.01
N PHE A 155 8.37 -1.42 -10.13
CA PHE A 155 7.32 -0.88 -9.27
C PHE A 155 6.18 -0.27 -10.12
N PHE A 156 6.52 0.69 -10.98
CA PHE A 156 5.49 1.43 -11.71
C PHE A 156 4.83 0.63 -12.84
N LYS A 157 5.59 -0.19 -13.58
CA LYS A 157 5.07 -0.87 -14.77
C LYS A 157 4.48 -2.25 -14.49
N GLU A 158 4.97 -2.95 -13.47
CA GLU A 158 4.58 -4.35 -13.21
C GLU A 158 3.82 -4.49 -11.89
N PHE A 159 4.33 -3.91 -10.80
CA PHE A 159 3.69 -4.06 -9.49
C PHE A 159 2.39 -3.28 -9.37
N LEU A 160 2.32 -2.02 -9.81
CA LEU A 160 1.09 -1.22 -9.68
C LEU A 160 -0.12 -1.83 -10.42
N PRO A 161 -0.01 -2.27 -11.69
CA PRO A 161 -1.13 -2.95 -12.34
C PRO A 161 -1.55 -4.24 -11.61
N GLN A 162 -0.58 -5.05 -11.16
CA GLN A 162 -0.87 -6.27 -10.39
C GLN A 162 -1.55 -5.97 -9.06
N ARG A 163 -1.04 -4.99 -8.33
CA ARG A 163 -1.61 -4.52 -7.06
C ARG A 163 -3.07 -4.13 -7.24
N ASN A 164 -3.37 -3.32 -8.25
CA ASN A 164 -4.73 -2.84 -8.48
C ASN A 164 -5.66 -4.01 -8.82
N ALA A 165 -5.24 -4.93 -9.70
CA ALA A 165 -6.01 -6.12 -10.01
C ALA A 165 -6.23 -7.03 -8.78
N GLU A 166 -5.21 -7.25 -7.97
CA GLU A 166 -5.29 -8.08 -6.75
C GLU A 166 -6.20 -7.43 -5.68
N LEU A 167 -6.16 -6.10 -5.54
CA LEU A 167 -7.09 -5.35 -4.68
C LEU A 167 -8.52 -5.44 -5.18
N ASP A 168 -8.76 -5.23 -6.48
CA ASP A 168 -10.09 -5.31 -7.08
C ASP A 168 -10.71 -6.70 -6.93
N MET A 169 -9.88 -7.76 -7.03
CA MET A 169 -10.32 -9.12 -6.75
C MET A 169 -10.66 -9.32 -5.28
N ALA A 170 -9.83 -8.81 -4.36
CA ALA A 170 -10.07 -8.94 -2.93
C ALA A 170 -11.34 -8.20 -2.48
N ILE A 171 -11.57 -6.98 -2.99
CA ILE A 171 -12.78 -6.19 -2.71
C ILE A 171 -14.01 -6.92 -3.23
N ARG A 172 -13.99 -7.36 -4.51
CA ARG A 172 -15.11 -8.12 -5.09
C ARG A 172 -15.41 -9.41 -4.32
N LYS A 173 -14.37 -10.12 -3.88
CA LYS A 173 -14.53 -11.33 -3.07
C LYS A 173 -15.19 -11.02 -1.72
N HIS A 174 -14.73 -9.97 -1.04
CA HIS A 174 -15.33 -9.53 0.23
C HIS A 174 -16.79 -9.09 0.06
N GLU A 175 -17.11 -8.35 -1.01
CA GLU A 175 -18.49 -7.96 -1.33
C GLU A 175 -19.38 -9.17 -1.64
N GLN A 176 -18.86 -10.16 -2.34
CA GLN A 176 -19.57 -11.42 -2.62
C GLN A 176 -19.82 -12.20 -1.33
N GLU A 177 -18.82 -12.34 -0.46
CA GLU A 177 -18.94 -13.01 0.84
C GLU A 177 -19.99 -12.30 1.71
N GLU A 178 -19.94 -10.97 1.82
CA GLU A 178 -20.95 -10.19 2.54
C GLU A 178 -22.34 -10.30 1.90
N SER A 179 -22.44 -10.39 0.58
CA SER A 179 -23.71 -10.62 -0.11
C SER A 179 -24.29 -12.00 0.21
N LEU A 180 -23.44 -13.04 0.25
CA LEU A 180 -23.84 -14.39 0.63
C LEU A 180 -24.25 -14.46 2.11
N ARG A 181 -23.48 -13.85 3.01
CA ARG A 181 -23.82 -13.75 4.44
C ARG A 181 -25.15 -13.04 4.68
N ARG A 182 -25.49 -12.04 3.87
CA ARG A 182 -26.81 -11.38 3.92
C ARG A 182 -27.94 -12.21 3.33
N ARG A 183 -27.64 -13.13 2.41
CA ARG A 183 -28.62 -14.05 1.81
C ARG A 183 -28.90 -15.24 2.72
N GLU A 184 -27.89 -15.72 3.43
CA GLU A 184 -28.02 -16.78 4.42
C GLU A 184 -28.82 -16.26 5.62
N LEU A 185 -29.78 -17.07 6.06
CA LEU A 185 -30.53 -16.77 7.28
C LEU A 185 -29.55 -16.73 8.46
N PRO A 186 -29.80 -15.93 9.51
CA PRO A 186 -28.93 -15.87 10.68
C PRO A 186 -28.61 -17.25 11.24
N GLU A 187 -27.43 -17.41 11.85
CA GLU A 187 -27.03 -18.67 12.46
C GLU A 187 -28.04 -19.08 13.57
N GLY A 188 -28.55 -20.31 13.51
CA GLY A 188 -29.61 -20.81 14.41
C GLY A 188 -31.05 -20.55 13.97
N TYR A 189 -31.27 -19.99 12.77
CA TYR A 189 -32.60 -19.65 12.28
C TYR A 189 -33.31 -20.85 11.63
N VAL A 190 -34.35 -21.37 12.28
CA VAL A 190 -35.17 -22.50 11.79
C VAL A 190 -36.35 -21.97 10.98
N ILE A 191 -36.48 -22.44 9.73
CA ILE A 191 -37.62 -22.11 8.88
C ILE A 191 -38.83 -22.94 9.35
N PRO A 192 -40.01 -22.33 9.57
CA PRO A 192 -41.21 -23.08 9.93
C PRO A 192 -41.54 -24.18 8.92
N GLU A 193 -42.02 -25.31 9.43
CA GLU A 193 -42.38 -26.48 8.61
C GLU A 193 -43.39 -26.09 7.52
N GLY A 194 -43.14 -26.52 6.27
CA GLY A 194 -43.96 -26.15 5.10
C GLY A 194 -43.49 -24.92 4.33
N TYR A 195 -42.51 -24.17 4.83
CA TYR A 195 -41.87 -23.07 4.09
C TYR A 195 -40.44 -23.45 3.65
N ASN A 196 -40.08 -23.09 2.42
CA ASN A 196 -38.69 -23.09 1.96
C ASN A 196 -38.09 -21.67 2.11
N PRO A 197 -36.75 -21.50 2.06
CA PRO A 197 -36.10 -20.20 2.27
C PRO A 197 -36.67 -19.07 1.40
N TYR A 198 -37.07 -19.38 0.17
CA TYR A 198 -37.60 -18.41 -0.78
C TYR A 198 -39.06 -17.99 -0.47
N THR A 199 -39.93 -18.96 -0.18
CA THR A 199 -41.33 -18.67 0.22
C THR A 199 -41.40 -17.88 1.52
N TRP A 200 -40.48 -18.12 2.45
CA TRP A 200 -40.37 -17.39 3.70
C TRP A 200 -39.87 -15.94 3.49
N TYR A 201 -38.89 -15.73 2.62
CA TYR A 201 -38.44 -14.40 2.23
C TYR A 201 -39.59 -13.53 1.67
N LEU A 202 -40.43 -14.10 0.81
CA LEU A 202 -41.59 -13.41 0.24
C LEU A 202 -42.63 -13.02 1.31
N GLU A 203 -42.86 -13.89 2.28
CA GLU A 203 -43.77 -13.64 3.41
C GLU A 203 -43.24 -12.52 4.33
N ARG A 204 -41.95 -12.51 4.66
CA ARG A 204 -41.32 -11.43 5.43
C ARG A 204 -41.33 -10.09 4.68
N LYS A 205 -41.17 -10.13 3.36
CA LYS A 205 -41.32 -8.96 2.50
C LYS A 205 -42.76 -8.43 2.51
N ARG A 206 -43.77 -9.33 2.49
CA ARG A 206 -45.21 -8.97 2.63
C ARG A 206 -45.49 -8.32 3.99
N ARG A 207 -44.83 -8.77 5.06
CA ARG A 207 -44.94 -8.22 6.43
C ARG A 207 -44.18 -6.91 6.66
N GLY A 208 -43.37 -6.47 5.69
CA GLY A 208 -42.58 -5.24 5.80
C GLY A 208 -41.34 -5.36 6.70
N GLU A 209 -40.94 -6.58 7.07
CA GLU A 209 -39.77 -6.84 7.94
C GLU A 209 -38.43 -6.73 7.19
N ILE A 210 -38.47 -6.76 5.86
CA ILE A 210 -37.29 -6.64 5.00
C ILE A 210 -37.34 -5.26 4.35
N PRO A 211 -36.39 -4.36 4.65
CA PRO A 211 -36.36 -3.03 4.04
C PRO A 211 -36.21 -3.16 2.51
N PRO A 212 -36.86 -2.28 1.73
CA PRO A 212 -36.76 -2.31 0.28
C PRO A 212 -35.30 -2.09 -0.13
N VAL A 213 -34.81 -2.93 -1.06
CA VAL A 213 -33.51 -2.71 -1.70
C VAL A 213 -33.61 -1.39 -2.47
N ASN A 214 -32.84 -0.39 -2.05
CA ASN A 214 -32.69 0.86 -2.79
C ASN A 214 -32.26 0.54 -4.23
N GLN A 215 -33.16 0.77 -5.19
CA GLN A 215 -32.84 0.62 -6.61
C GLN A 215 -31.88 1.74 -7.03
N PRO A 216 -30.90 1.46 -7.90
CA PRO A 216 -30.03 2.51 -8.43
C PRO A 216 -30.87 3.55 -9.16
N VAL A 217 -30.60 4.82 -8.87
CA VAL A 217 -31.20 5.99 -9.52
C VAL A 217 -30.99 5.85 -11.02
N LYS A 218 -32.06 5.63 -11.78
CA LYS A 218 -32.03 5.78 -13.23
C LYS A 218 -31.73 7.26 -13.51
N GLN A 219 -30.53 7.56 -13.99
CA GLN A 219 -30.25 8.85 -14.61
C GLN A 219 -31.12 8.94 -15.87
N SER A 220 -32.13 9.80 -15.82
CA SER A 220 -32.91 10.19 -16.98
C SER A 220 -32.01 11.02 -17.91
N LEU A 221 -31.97 10.62 -19.17
CA LEU A 221 -31.38 11.36 -20.30
C LEU A 221 -32.05 12.73 -20.47
#